data_AF-A0A2B7X0P2-F1
#
_entry.id   AF-A0A2B7X0P2-F1
#
_cell.length_a   1.000
_cell.length_b   1.000
_cell.length_c   1.000
_cell.angle_alpha   90.00
_cell.angle_beta   90.00
_cell.angle_gamma   90.00
#
_symmetry.space_group_name_H-M   'P 1'
#
loop_
_entity.id
_entity.type
_entity.pdbx_description
1 polymer ?
#
loop_
_entity_poly.entity_id
_entity_poly.type
_entity_poly.pdbx_seq_one_letter_code
_entity_poly.pdbx_strand_id
1 'polypeptide(L)'
;MNPTTSTSSSPGHGFIPAYKALPTALARHQLLQSLVQQLSSEDCHTVSDLIYARLHVDILGRLPLELAAEIASCLPPWDIFRYRSVSKRWNELLSSPAACSSSFYSYFPQPQQSLPFDTSKPDWSRQFRQLTKRRLALVTGRPYSLSFFPQRGCQTGGKKSLVSYHDGMIAHDPDSRTIRLLSVVDGPIATYQTVNRESFYKTALSCTAVAAVTIEGYCHVWNYKTGDEGSFRLPSRALRLVLDEDAVAVQLEFPSKSTVIITWDLRSRQAREIKHASRILHMFLSARDSSLVLVHTEDETPQNCNVDKDILSVVGTRYLLKGAVPTLQDVTTYFRLSLKGPKIFNDVVNVFGNNDRCVLAFSQCLPDVMPQAGDERKRYRLVVLNPRKYQHKKQQKQHPSRPSPNAAAATCPDVIYCGDLFEDFTFFYYLPNASAVGTTLDQSEIEEIRRDEYIEVGLSEPPVENYLKGGDDRFIIRMNERGFYVWCFDEDITLYQEVEGYRSSRKRRAEERARRRERGASAGEGSAVEGGEEE
;
A
#
# COMPACT_ATOMS: atom_id res chain seq x y z
N MET A 1 -32.17 -81.62 10.80
CA MET A 1 -30.81 -81.10 10.99
C MET A 1 -30.87 -79.61 10.69
N ASN A 2 -30.86 -78.76 11.73
CA ASN A 2 -30.89 -77.30 11.59
C ASN A 2 -29.49 -76.76 11.87
N PRO A 3 -28.95 -75.87 11.03
CA PRO A 3 -27.66 -75.25 11.29
C PRO A 3 -27.83 -74.19 12.38
N THR A 4 -27.13 -74.38 13.50
CA THR A 4 -26.96 -73.40 14.56
C THR A 4 -26.14 -72.22 14.04
N THR A 5 -26.81 -71.08 13.84
CA THR A 5 -26.18 -69.79 13.58
C THR A 5 -25.40 -69.34 14.82
N SER A 6 -24.08 -69.46 14.77
CA SER A 6 -23.18 -68.81 15.71
C SER A 6 -23.19 -67.31 15.44
N THR A 7 -23.78 -66.56 16.37
CA THR A 7 -23.66 -65.10 16.44
C THR A 7 -22.20 -64.74 16.70
N SER A 8 -21.48 -64.44 15.62
CA SER A 8 -20.18 -63.76 15.64
C SER A 8 -20.34 -62.44 16.39
N SER A 9 -19.93 -62.43 17.66
CA SER A 9 -19.85 -61.22 18.47
C SER A 9 -18.71 -60.38 17.91
N SER A 10 -19.04 -59.24 17.29
CA SER A 10 -18.05 -58.30 16.79
C SER A 10 -17.05 -57.93 17.91
N PRO A 11 -15.75 -58.19 17.75
CA PRO A 11 -14.73 -57.99 18.79
C PRO A 11 -14.50 -56.51 19.18
N GLY A 12 -15.21 -55.55 18.56
CA GLY A 12 -15.02 -54.11 18.78
C GLY A 12 -15.68 -53.50 20.02
N HIS A 13 -16.59 -54.20 20.71
CA HIS A 13 -17.43 -53.55 21.74
C HIS A 13 -16.80 -53.40 23.14
N GLY A 14 -15.67 -54.06 23.44
CA GLY A 14 -15.08 -54.08 24.79
C GLY A 14 -14.17 -52.89 25.14
N PHE A 15 -13.57 -52.23 24.15
CA PHE A 15 -12.54 -51.21 24.38
C PHE A 15 -13.10 -49.90 24.96
N ILE A 16 -14.21 -49.40 24.41
CA ILE A 16 -14.79 -48.12 24.85
C ILE A 16 -15.25 -48.16 26.32
N PRO A 17 -15.96 -49.21 26.79
CA PRO A 17 -16.29 -49.35 28.21
C PRO A 17 -15.05 -49.43 29.11
N ALA A 18 -14.01 -50.18 28.70
CA ALA A 18 -12.77 -50.31 29.47
C ALA A 18 -12.02 -48.98 29.59
N TYR A 19 -11.90 -48.22 28.49
CA TYR A 19 -11.30 -46.88 28.50
C TYR A 19 -12.08 -45.91 29.42
N LYS A 20 -13.42 -45.96 29.37
CA LYS A 20 -14.28 -45.14 30.23
C LYS A 20 -14.22 -45.55 31.70
N ALA A 21 -13.94 -46.82 32.00
CA ALA A 21 -13.81 -47.36 33.35
C ALA A 21 -12.49 -46.97 34.04
N LEU A 22 -11.51 -46.42 33.32
CA LEU A 22 -10.27 -45.92 33.93
C LEU A 22 -10.56 -44.73 34.89
N PRO A 23 -10.12 -44.81 36.16
CA PRO A 23 -10.58 -43.92 37.23
C PRO A 23 -9.99 -42.51 37.16
N THR A 24 -8.88 -42.29 36.47
CA THR A 24 -8.17 -41.00 36.43
C THR A 24 -7.87 -40.54 35.00
N ALA A 25 -7.79 -39.23 34.79
CA ALA A 25 -7.37 -38.66 33.51
C ALA A 25 -5.94 -39.05 33.12
N LEU A 26 -5.05 -39.20 34.13
CA LEU A 26 -3.67 -39.65 33.92
C LEU A 26 -3.63 -41.09 33.39
N ALA A 27 -4.40 -42.01 33.95
CA ALA A 27 -4.47 -43.39 33.48
C ALA A 27 -5.00 -43.49 32.04
N ARG A 28 -5.99 -42.66 31.69
CA ARG A 28 -6.49 -42.54 30.31
C ARG A 28 -5.42 -42.01 29.36
N HIS A 29 -4.66 -40.99 29.78
CA HIS A 29 -3.59 -40.40 28.98
C HIS A 29 -2.44 -41.39 28.76
N GLN A 30 -2.03 -42.12 29.81
CA GLN A 30 -1.01 -43.17 29.72
C GLN A 30 -1.45 -44.30 28.78
N LEU A 31 -2.70 -44.76 28.89
CA LEU A 31 -3.22 -45.78 27.96
C LEU A 31 -3.21 -45.28 26.51
N LEU A 32 -3.64 -44.03 26.25
CA LEU A 32 -3.60 -43.45 24.90
C LEU A 32 -2.16 -43.32 24.38
N GLN A 33 -1.21 -42.89 25.21
CA GLN A 33 0.21 -42.83 24.83
C GLN A 33 0.77 -44.22 24.48
N SER A 34 0.49 -45.22 25.32
CA SER A 34 0.90 -46.60 25.04
C SER A 34 0.23 -47.14 23.78
N LEU A 35 -1.04 -46.80 23.53
CA LEU A 35 -1.75 -47.19 22.31
C LEU A 35 -1.09 -46.56 21.08
N VAL A 36 -0.83 -45.24 21.10
CA VAL A 36 -0.16 -44.52 20.01
C VAL A 36 1.24 -45.08 19.71
N GLN A 37 1.99 -45.51 20.73
CA GLN A 37 3.29 -46.16 20.55
C GLN A 37 3.21 -47.54 19.89
N GLN A 38 2.05 -48.19 19.92
CA GLN A 38 1.81 -49.52 19.33
C GLN A 38 1.18 -49.43 17.93
N LEU A 39 0.74 -48.25 17.50
CA LEU A 39 0.17 -48.05 16.17
C LEU A 39 1.27 -48.17 15.11
N SER A 40 0.94 -48.85 14.02
CA SER A 40 1.76 -48.78 12.81
C SER A 40 1.71 -47.37 12.19
N SER A 41 2.60 -47.09 11.23
CA SER A 41 2.54 -45.83 10.49
C SER A 41 1.19 -45.64 9.77
N GLU A 42 0.62 -46.73 9.26
CA GLU A 42 -0.67 -46.74 8.56
C GLU A 42 -1.84 -46.49 9.51
N ASP A 43 -1.82 -47.13 10.69
CA ASP A 43 -2.82 -46.87 11.73
C ASP A 43 -2.75 -45.44 12.25
N CYS A 44 -1.55 -44.86 12.33
CA CYS A 44 -1.37 -43.45 12.70
C CYS A 44 -2.06 -42.51 11.70
N HIS A 45 -1.97 -42.80 10.40
CA HIS A 45 -2.71 -42.04 9.39
C HIS A 45 -4.23 -42.19 9.58
N THR A 46 -4.73 -43.41 9.76
CA THR A 46 -6.15 -43.66 10.00
C THR A 46 -6.67 -42.95 11.26
N VAL A 47 -5.93 -43.02 12.36
CA VAL A 47 -6.29 -42.33 13.61
C VAL A 47 -6.25 -40.82 13.42
N SER A 48 -5.25 -40.29 12.70
CA SER A 48 -5.18 -38.88 12.33
C SER A 48 -6.40 -38.45 11.53
N ASP A 49 -6.82 -39.23 10.53
CA ASP A 49 -8.00 -38.95 9.70
C ASP A 49 -9.29 -38.99 10.51
N LEU A 50 -9.44 -39.95 11.43
CA LEU A 50 -10.59 -40.01 12.33
C LEU A 50 -10.61 -38.85 13.33
N ILE A 51 -9.46 -38.46 13.86
CA ILE A 51 -9.31 -37.29 14.72
C ILE A 51 -9.66 -36.03 13.92
N TYR A 52 -9.16 -35.90 12.70
CA TYR A 52 -9.44 -34.79 11.80
C TYR A 52 -10.93 -34.73 11.46
N ALA A 53 -11.56 -35.85 11.09
CA ALA A 53 -13.00 -35.92 10.83
C ALA A 53 -13.85 -35.56 12.06
N ARG A 54 -13.36 -35.87 13.27
CA ARG A 54 -14.06 -35.58 14.53
C ARG A 54 -13.85 -34.14 15.03
N LEU A 55 -12.65 -33.60 14.89
CA LEU A 55 -12.26 -32.30 15.44
C LEU A 55 -12.34 -31.17 14.43
N HIS A 56 -12.19 -31.47 13.14
CA HIS A 56 -12.27 -30.47 12.09
C HIS A 56 -13.73 -30.22 11.73
N VAL A 57 -14.28 -29.18 12.35
CA VAL A 57 -15.54 -28.60 11.90
C VAL A 57 -15.21 -27.55 10.87
N ASP A 58 -15.71 -27.72 9.65
CA ASP A 58 -15.75 -26.63 8.68
C ASP A 58 -16.75 -25.58 9.19
N ILE A 59 -16.26 -24.66 10.03
CA ILE A 59 -17.05 -23.61 10.66
C ILE A 59 -17.70 -22.78 9.55
N LEU A 60 -16.91 -22.28 8.60
CA LEU A 60 -17.41 -21.38 7.56
C LEU A 60 -18.41 -22.08 6.65
N GLY A 61 -18.14 -23.32 6.23
CA GLY A 61 -19.01 -24.08 5.34
C GLY A 61 -20.39 -24.40 5.93
N ARG A 62 -20.51 -24.44 7.26
CA ARG A 62 -21.76 -24.67 8.01
C ARG A 62 -22.52 -23.39 8.38
N LEU A 63 -21.91 -22.21 8.23
CA LEU A 63 -22.58 -20.95 8.57
C LEU A 63 -23.59 -20.53 7.49
N PRO A 64 -24.70 -19.88 7.89
CA PRO A 64 -25.52 -19.07 7.00
C PRO A 64 -24.69 -18.00 6.28
N LEU A 65 -25.16 -17.58 5.11
CA LEU A 65 -24.43 -16.64 4.26
C LEU A 65 -24.18 -15.30 4.96
N GLU A 66 -25.11 -14.85 5.78
CA GLU A 66 -25.05 -13.59 6.51
C GLU A 66 -23.88 -13.58 7.50
N LEU A 67 -23.72 -14.67 8.26
CA LEU A 67 -22.61 -14.83 9.22
C LEU A 67 -21.27 -15.00 8.50
N ALA A 68 -21.26 -15.70 7.36
CA ALA A 68 -20.07 -15.78 6.51
C ALA A 68 -19.68 -14.39 5.97
N ALA A 69 -20.65 -13.55 5.59
CA ALA A 69 -20.42 -12.19 5.14
C ALA A 69 -19.93 -11.27 6.27
N GLU A 70 -20.38 -11.48 7.50
CA GLU A 70 -19.90 -10.75 8.67
C GLU A 70 -18.45 -11.13 9.02
N ILE A 71 -18.10 -12.42 8.97
CA ILE A 71 -16.71 -12.88 9.07
C ILE A 71 -15.86 -12.27 7.94
N ALA A 72 -16.38 -12.28 6.71
CA ALA A 72 -15.68 -11.68 5.56
C ALA A 72 -15.42 -10.18 5.75
N SER A 73 -16.29 -9.48 6.48
CA SER A 73 -16.11 -8.06 6.83
C SER A 73 -14.85 -7.80 7.67
N CYS A 74 -14.39 -8.81 8.41
CA CYS A 74 -13.19 -8.76 9.24
C CYS A 74 -11.93 -9.12 8.47
N LEU A 75 -12.06 -9.54 7.21
CA LEU A 75 -10.96 -10.01 6.38
C LEU A 75 -10.69 -9.05 5.22
N PRO A 76 -9.43 -8.85 4.83
CA PRO A 76 -9.12 -8.10 3.63
C PRO A 76 -9.58 -8.86 2.37
N PRO A 77 -9.93 -8.16 1.27
CA PRO A 77 -10.49 -8.81 0.08
C PRO A 77 -9.59 -9.89 -0.55
N TRP A 78 -8.28 -9.78 -0.43
CA TRP A 78 -7.36 -10.79 -0.99
C TRP A 78 -7.32 -12.08 -0.18
N ASP A 79 -7.59 -12.02 1.11
CA ASP A 79 -7.75 -13.23 1.93
C ASP A 79 -9.04 -13.94 1.55
N ILE A 80 -10.13 -13.21 1.29
CA ILE A 80 -11.36 -13.78 0.71
C ILE A 80 -11.05 -14.54 -0.58
N PHE A 81 -10.24 -13.95 -1.48
CA PHE A 81 -9.87 -14.61 -2.72
C PHE A 81 -8.97 -15.84 -2.49
N ARG A 82 -8.03 -15.77 -1.55
CA ARG A 82 -7.16 -16.90 -1.16
C ARG A 82 -8.00 -18.04 -0.58
N TYR A 83 -8.91 -17.75 0.34
CA TYR A 83 -9.70 -18.74 1.05
C TYR A 83 -10.75 -19.45 0.19
N ARG A 84 -11.12 -18.89 -0.98
CA ARG A 84 -11.95 -19.59 -1.97
C ARG A 84 -11.33 -20.90 -2.47
N SER A 85 -10.01 -21.06 -2.40
CA SER A 85 -9.36 -22.31 -2.83
C SER A 85 -9.39 -23.41 -1.78
N VAL A 86 -9.96 -23.18 -0.59
CA VAL A 86 -9.98 -24.18 0.50
C VAL A 86 -10.95 -25.32 0.19
N SER A 87 -12.17 -25.02 -0.23
CA SER A 87 -13.17 -26.02 -0.62
C SER A 87 -14.19 -25.43 -1.59
N LYS A 88 -14.94 -26.28 -2.30
CA LYS A 88 -16.05 -25.83 -3.18
C LYS A 88 -17.07 -24.99 -2.41
N ARG A 89 -17.40 -25.39 -1.18
CA ARG A 89 -18.34 -24.68 -0.31
C ARG A 89 -17.81 -23.31 0.10
N TRP A 90 -16.54 -23.21 0.47
CA TRP A 90 -15.90 -21.92 0.77
C TRP A 90 -15.90 -21.01 -0.46
N ASN A 91 -15.60 -21.57 -1.64
CA ASN A 91 -15.65 -20.82 -2.88
C ASN A 91 -17.05 -20.22 -3.12
N GLU A 92 -18.11 -21.00 -2.98
CA GLU A 92 -19.50 -20.54 -3.13
C GLU A 92 -19.84 -19.41 -2.15
N LEU A 93 -19.57 -19.61 -0.84
CA LEU A 93 -19.89 -18.63 0.21
C LEU A 93 -19.09 -17.33 0.03
N LEU A 94 -17.78 -17.44 -0.15
CA LEU A 94 -16.87 -16.30 -0.26
C LEU A 94 -16.90 -15.63 -1.63
N SER A 95 -17.46 -16.28 -2.65
CA SER A 95 -17.78 -15.66 -3.95
C SER A 95 -19.17 -15.04 -3.99
N SER A 96 -19.95 -15.11 -2.91
CA SER A 96 -21.25 -14.45 -2.87
C SER A 96 -21.11 -12.92 -2.91
N PRO A 97 -22.07 -12.19 -3.51
CA PRO A 97 -22.12 -10.73 -3.46
C PRO A 97 -22.03 -10.17 -2.05
N ALA A 98 -22.76 -10.78 -1.09
CA ALA A 98 -22.80 -10.34 0.29
C ALA A 98 -21.40 -10.37 0.94
N ALA A 99 -20.70 -11.51 0.89
CA ALA A 99 -19.36 -11.64 1.46
C ALA A 99 -18.34 -10.71 0.79
N CYS A 100 -18.37 -10.62 -0.55
CA CYS A 100 -17.46 -9.74 -1.31
C CYS A 100 -17.67 -8.27 -0.96
N SER A 101 -18.93 -7.80 -1.00
CA SER A 101 -19.26 -6.42 -0.67
C SER A 101 -18.93 -6.09 0.79
N SER A 102 -19.18 -7.01 1.71
CA SER A 102 -18.93 -6.82 3.14
C SER A 102 -17.43 -6.63 3.40
N SER A 103 -16.59 -7.56 2.92
CA SER A 103 -15.12 -7.43 2.98
C SER A 103 -14.64 -6.14 2.30
N PHE A 104 -15.16 -5.85 1.11
CA PHE A 104 -14.75 -4.68 0.34
C PHE A 104 -15.08 -3.36 1.04
N TYR A 105 -16.29 -3.21 1.58
CA TYR A 105 -16.71 -1.97 2.25
C TYR A 105 -16.06 -1.76 3.61
N SER A 106 -15.81 -2.85 4.34
CA SER A 106 -15.07 -2.78 5.61
C SER A 106 -13.61 -2.40 5.39
N TYR A 107 -12.96 -3.01 4.40
CA TYR A 107 -11.54 -2.78 4.14
C TYR A 107 -11.27 -1.47 3.40
N PHE A 108 -12.11 -1.11 2.42
CA PHE A 108 -12.03 0.15 1.70
C PHE A 108 -13.18 1.07 2.09
N PRO A 109 -13.10 1.77 3.24
CA PRO A 109 -14.16 2.65 3.66
C PRO A 109 -14.52 3.64 2.54
N GLN A 110 -15.82 3.81 2.31
CA GLN A 110 -16.41 4.56 1.19
C GLN A 110 -15.87 5.99 0.93
N PRO A 111 -15.19 6.76 1.82
CA PRO A 111 -14.82 8.13 1.51
C PRO A 111 -13.90 8.33 0.29
N GLN A 112 -13.13 7.31 -0.11
CA GLN A 112 -12.00 7.53 -1.02
C GLN A 112 -12.19 7.02 -2.46
N GLN A 113 -13.24 6.25 -2.74
CA GLN A 113 -13.35 5.57 -4.02
C GLN A 113 -14.07 6.43 -5.07
N SER A 114 -13.39 6.62 -6.20
CA SER A 114 -13.95 7.10 -7.46
C SER A 114 -14.83 6.05 -8.15
N LEU A 115 -14.69 4.76 -7.77
CA LEU A 115 -15.46 3.65 -8.31
C LEU A 115 -16.34 3.03 -7.21
N PRO A 116 -17.67 3.23 -7.23
CA PRO A 116 -18.56 2.49 -6.35
C PRO A 116 -18.53 1.00 -6.72
N PHE A 117 -18.11 0.15 -5.77
CA PHE A 117 -18.20 -1.29 -5.91
C PHE A 117 -19.65 -1.74 -5.77
N ASP A 118 -20.31 -1.87 -6.90
CA ASP A 118 -21.73 -2.17 -6.97
C ASP A 118 -21.93 -3.63 -7.42
N THR A 119 -22.29 -4.48 -6.47
CA THR A 119 -22.56 -5.91 -6.73
C THR A 119 -23.83 -6.16 -7.53
N SER A 120 -24.64 -5.13 -7.81
CA SER A 120 -25.78 -5.25 -8.73
C SER A 120 -25.34 -5.24 -10.20
N LYS A 121 -24.12 -4.76 -10.52
CA LYS A 121 -23.61 -4.72 -11.89
C LYS A 121 -23.14 -6.11 -12.34
N PRO A 122 -23.42 -6.55 -13.58
CA PRO A 122 -23.04 -7.90 -14.04
C PRO A 122 -21.53 -8.17 -13.95
N ASP A 123 -20.70 -7.15 -14.13
CA ASP A 123 -19.23 -7.27 -14.11
C ASP A 123 -18.60 -7.13 -12.71
N TRP A 124 -19.41 -7.09 -11.64
CA TRP A 124 -18.90 -6.85 -10.27
C TRP A 124 -17.85 -7.89 -9.87
N SER A 125 -18.03 -9.15 -10.28
CA SER A 125 -17.14 -10.26 -9.91
C SER A 125 -15.76 -10.09 -10.55
N ARG A 126 -15.72 -9.63 -11.81
CA ARG A 126 -14.48 -9.29 -12.51
C ARG A 126 -13.79 -8.10 -11.84
N GLN A 127 -14.54 -7.04 -11.51
CA GLN A 127 -13.99 -5.87 -10.82
C GLN A 127 -13.43 -6.25 -9.44
N PHE A 128 -14.16 -7.03 -8.65
CA PHE A 128 -13.70 -7.53 -7.36
C PHE A 128 -12.39 -8.29 -7.50
N ARG A 129 -12.33 -9.24 -8.46
CA ARG A 129 -11.15 -10.04 -8.74
C ARG A 129 -9.97 -9.16 -9.13
N GLN A 130 -10.16 -8.21 -10.04
CA GLN A 130 -9.11 -7.30 -10.52
C GLN A 130 -8.55 -6.45 -9.37
N LEU A 131 -9.43 -5.78 -8.60
CA LEU A 131 -9.05 -4.96 -7.46
C LEU A 131 -8.31 -5.76 -6.39
N THR A 132 -8.83 -6.96 -6.10
CA THR A 132 -8.27 -7.85 -5.09
C THR A 132 -6.89 -8.37 -5.48
N LYS A 133 -6.74 -8.85 -6.72
CA LYS A 133 -5.46 -9.30 -7.25
C LYS A 133 -4.44 -8.17 -7.34
N ARG A 134 -4.88 -6.98 -7.74
CA ARG A 134 -4.04 -5.79 -7.78
C ARG A 134 -3.53 -5.43 -6.40
N ARG A 135 -4.43 -5.42 -5.42
CA ARG A 135 -4.06 -5.13 -4.04
C ARG A 135 -3.13 -6.19 -3.45
N LEU A 136 -3.41 -7.47 -3.70
CA LEU A 136 -2.52 -8.56 -3.29
C LEU A 136 -1.13 -8.41 -3.90
N ALA A 137 -1.05 -8.12 -5.20
CA ALA A 137 0.22 -7.89 -5.89
C ALA A 137 0.99 -6.71 -5.29
N LEU A 138 0.29 -5.62 -4.96
CA LEU A 138 0.87 -4.44 -4.30
C LEU A 138 1.41 -4.78 -2.90
N VAL A 139 0.61 -5.44 -2.06
CA VAL A 139 0.98 -5.80 -0.68
C VAL A 139 2.12 -6.82 -0.65
N THR A 140 2.17 -7.74 -1.63
CA THR A 140 3.25 -8.73 -1.74
C THR A 140 4.48 -8.20 -2.48
N GLY A 141 4.47 -6.96 -2.98
CA GLY A 141 5.57 -6.40 -3.76
C GLY A 141 5.82 -7.12 -5.09
N ARG A 142 4.81 -7.81 -5.64
CA ARG A 142 4.91 -8.63 -6.85
C ARG A 142 4.15 -7.95 -8.01
N PRO A 143 4.75 -7.03 -8.80
CA PRO A 143 4.08 -6.40 -9.95
C PRO A 143 3.89 -7.36 -11.13
N TYR A 144 2.76 -7.29 -11.85
CA TYR A 144 2.48 -8.14 -13.01
C TYR A 144 3.30 -7.80 -14.24
N SER A 145 3.62 -6.52 -14.41
CA SER A 145 4.46 -6.01 -15.50
C SER A 145 5.42 -4.94 -14.98
N LEU A 146 6.51 -4.76 -15.74
CA LEU A 146 7.61 -3.88 -15.42
C LEU A 146 8.02 -3.14 -16.70
N SER A 147 8.19 -1.82 -16.64
CA SER A 147 8.87 -1.05 -17.68
C SER A 147 10.11 -0.38 -17.13
N PHE A 148 11.10 -0.17 -17.99
CA PHE A 148 12.31 0.57 -17.66
C PHE A 148 12.56 1.69 -18.66
N PHE A 149 12.77 2.89 -18.14
CA PHE A 149 13.02 4.10 -18.92
C PHE A 149 14.45 4.57 -18.63
N PRO A 150 15.42 4.26 -19.52
CA PRO A 150 16.81 4.62 -19.31
C PRO A 150 16.99 6.14 -19.41
N GLN A 151 17.78 6.68 -18.50
CA GLN A 151 18.19 8.08 -18.51
C GLN A 151 19.60 8.19 -19.12
N ARG A 152 19.69 8.81 -20.29
CA ARG A 152 20.98 9.09 -20.92
C ARG A 152 21.68 10.23 -20.17
N GLY A 153 22.94 10.03 -19.79
CA GLY A 153 23.82 11.12 -19.36
C GLY A 153 23.84 11.45 -17.86
N CYS A 154 23.29 10.62 -16.98
CA CYS A 154 23.36 10.86 -15.52
C CYS A 154 24.65 10.33 -14.86
N GLN A 155 25.70 10.02 -15.64
CA GLN A 155 26.84 9.22 -15.13
C GLN A 155 27.92 10.01 -14.39
N THR A 156 27.87 11.34 -14.31
CA THR A 156 29.07 12.09 -13.83
C THR A 156 28.83 13.31 -12.93
N GLY A 157 27.62 13.61 -12.44
CA GLY A 157 27.40 14.95 -11.84
C GLY A 157 26.36 15.15 -10.76
N GLY A 158 25.90 14.11 -10.04
CA GLY A 158 24.97 14.29 -8.89
C GLY A 158 23.65 14.98 -9.24
N LYS A 159 23.32 15.13 -10.52
CA LYS A 159 22.13 15.84 -10.98
C LYS A 159 20.92 14.93 -10.76
N LYS A 160 20.04 15.32 -9.84
CA LYS A 160 18.82 14.57 -9.55
C LYS A 160 17.88 14.66 -10.75
N SER A 161 17.57 13.50 -11.33
CA SER A 161 16.53 13.34 -12.34
C SER A 161 15.19 13.85 -11.84
N LEU A 162 14.52 14.63 -12.68
CA LEU A 162 13.20 15.20 -12.46
C LEU A 162 12.18 14.19 -12.96
N VAL A 163 11.45 13.58 -12.03
CA VAL A 163 10.35 12.68 -12.35
C VAL A 163 9.17 13.07 -11.49
N SER A 164 8.02 13.30 -12.10
CA SER A 164 6.73 13.50 -11.45
C SER A 164 5.70 12.54 -12.03
N TYR A 165 4.75 12.13 -11.19
CA TYR A 165 3.76 11.12 -11.51
C TYR A 165 2.36 11.55 -11.11
N HIS A 166 1.39 11.26 -11.97
CA HIS A 166 -0.02 11.39 -11.65
C HIS A 166 -0.86 10.43 -12.50
N ASP A 167 -1.56 9.50 -11.85
CA ASP A 167 -2.60 8.64 -12.45
C ASP A 167 -2.21 7.99 -13.80
N GLY A 168 -1.11 7.24 -13.82
CA GLY A 168 -0.60 6.58 -15.02
C GLY A 168 0.19 7.50 -15.96
N MET A 169 0.35 8.77 -15.63
CA MET A 169 1.13 9.73 -16.41
C MET A 169 2.46 10.04 -15.72
N ILE A 170 3.52 10.22 -16.50
CA ILE A 170 4.86 10.57 -16.03
C ILE A 170 5.36 11.80 -16.78
N ALA A 171 5.82 12.80 -16.04
CA ALA A 171 6.60 13.91 -16.55
C ALA A 171 8.05 13.72 -16.13
N HIS A 172 8.97 13.66 -17.09
CA HIS A 172 10.39 13.49 -16.79
C HIS A 172 11.32 14.29 -17.70
N ASP A 173 12.54 14.58 -17.25
CA ASP A 173 13.53 15.34 -18.02
C ASP A 173 14.60 14.44 -18.66
N PRO A 174 14.56 14.18 -19.99
CA PRO A 174 15.58 13.34 -20.62
C PRO A 174 16.94 14.04 -20.72
N ASP A 175 16.98 15.37 -20.83
CA ASP A 175 18.19 16.16 -21.10
C ASP A 175 18.27 17.45 -20.25
N SER A 176 17.43 17.56 -19.22
CA SER A 176 17.22 18.74 -18.36
C SER A 176 16.75 20.03 -19.03
N ARG A 177 16.62 20.10 -20.36
CA ARG A 177 16.09 21.26 -21.10
C ARG A 177 14.74 21.00 -21.73
N THR A 178 14.29 19.76 -21.65
CA THR A 178 12.99 19.31 -22.11
C THR A 178 12.28 18.57 -20.99
N ILE A 179 10.96 18.68 -20.93
CA ILE A 179 10.11 17.85 -20.10
C ILE A 179 9.29 16.98 -21.05
N ARG A 180 9.44 15.66 -20.95
CA ARG A 180 8.63 14.70 -21.69
C ARG A 180 7.47 14.23 -20.82
N LEU A 181 6.27 14.33 -21.37
CA LEU A 181 5.06 13.73 -20.80
C LEU A 181 4.79 12.41 -21.51
N LEU A 182 4.59 11.35 -20.73
CA LEU A 182 4.24 10.02 -21.24
C LEU A 182 3.13 9.40 -20.41
N SER A 183 2.30 8.58 -21.05
CA SER A 183 1.43 7.60 -20.41
C SER A 183 2.23 6.33 -20.21
N VAL A 184 2.11 5.70 -19.04
CA VAL A 184 2.75 4.41 -18.77
C VAL A 184 2.19 3.28 -19.63
N VAL A 185 1.01 3.47 -20.24
CA VAL A 185 0.35 2.52 -21.12
C VAL A 185 0.58 2.88 -22.59
N ASP A 186 0.33 4.13 -22.95
CA ASP A 186 0.28 4.56 -24.35
C ASP A 186 1.63 5.10 -24.85
N GLY A 187 2.57 5.38 -23.94
CA GLY A 187 3.89 5.91 -24.25
C GLY A 187 3.93 7.44 -24.37
N PRO A 188 4.88 8.01 -25.14
CA PRO A 188 5.10 9.45 -25.20
C PRO A 188 3.89 10.21 -25.74
N ILE A 189 3.49 11.27 -25.03
CA ILE A 189 2.33 12.10 -25.37
C ILE A 189 2.77 13.48 -25.86
N ALA A 190 3.67 14.14 -25.13
CA ALA A 190 4.10 15.49 -25.46
C ALA A 190 5.54 15.75 -24.99
N THR A 191 6.16 16.77 -25.57
CA THR A 191 7.47 17.26 -25.14
C THR A 191 7.40 18.78 -25.02
N TYR A 192 7.83 19.30 -23.87
CA TYR A 192 7.82 20.72 -23.56
C TYR A 192 9.24 21.24 -23.48
N GLN A 193 9.45 22.42 -24.05
CA GLN A 193 10.71 23.14 -24.03
C GLN A 193 10.41 24.63 -23.96
N THR A 194 11.20 25.40 -23.21
CA THR A 194 11.08 26.86 -23.21
C THR A 194 11.72 27.43 -24.47
N VAL A 195 11.27 28.61 -24.91
CA VAL A 195 11.83 29.32 -26.09
C VAL A 195 13.35 29.50 -25.95
N ASN A 196 13.82 29.80 -24.74
CA ASN A 196 15.23 30.01 -24.42
C ASN A 196 16.02 28.72 -24.17
N ARG A 197 15.37 27.54 -24.24
CA ARG A 197 15.97 26.23 -23.94
C ARG A 197 16.63 26.18 -22.55
N GLU A 198 15.98 26.83 -21.59
CA GLU A 198 16.43 26.89 -20.21
C GLU A 198 16.44 25.49 -19.58
N SER A 199 17.35 25.29 -18.62
CA SER A 199 17.39 24.04 -17.88
C SER A 199 16.37 24.06 -16.74
N PHE A 200 15.65 22.95 -16.59
CA PHE A 200 14.73 22.70 -15.50
C PHE A 200 15.47 22.07 -14.31
N TYR A 201 14.98 22.35 -13.10
CA TYR A 201 15.42 21.64 -11.88
C TYR A 201 14.25 21.15 -11.02
N LYS A 202 13.02 21.37 -11.48
CA LYS A 202 11.81 20.88 -10.80
C LYS A 202 10.68 20.64 -11.77
N THR A 203 9.88 19.60 -11.53
CA THR A 203 8.67 19.31 -12.29
C THR A 203 7.55 18.79 -11.40
N ALA A 204 6.30 19.07 -11.76
CA ALA A 204 5.09 18.55 -11.15
C ALA A 204 4.07 18.22 -12.23
N LEU A 205 3.22 17.24 -11.96
CA LEU A 205 2.24 16.72 -12.92
C LEU A 205 0.86 16.61 -12.26
N SER A 206 -0.18 16.95 -13.01
CA SER A 206 -1.59 16.74 -12.66
C SER A 206 -2.30 15.96 -13.77
N CYS A 207 -3.60 15.73 -13.57
CA CYS A 207 -4.45 15.09 -14.57
C CYS A 207 -4.74 15.95 -15.82
N THR A 208 -4.31 17.22 -15.87
CA THR A 208 -4.52 18.12 -17.03
C THR A 208 -3.30 18.93 -17.43
N ALA A 209 -2.34 19.15 -16.54
CA ALA A 209 -1.20 20.02 -16.80
C ALA A 209 0.15 19.46 -16.31
N VAL A 210 1.22 20.02 -16.85
CA VAL A 210 2.61 19.85 -16.44
C VAL A 210 3.13 21.20 -15.98
N ALA A 211 3.82 21.24 -14.85
CA ALA A 211 4.55 22.42 -14.40
C ALA A 211 6.05 22.12 -14.30
N ALA A 212 6.89 23.08 -14.65
CA ALA A 212 8.33 22.97 -14.47
C ALA A 212 8.96 24.30 -14.07
N VAL A 213 10.01 24.24 -13.25
CA VAL A 213 10.75 25.42 -12.81
C VAL A 213 12.14 25.42 -13.43
N THR A 214 12.49 26.53 -14.09
CA THR A 214 13.79 26.74 -14.72
C THR A 214 14.79 27.31 -13.72
N ILE A 215 16.08 27.08 -13.94
CA ILE A 215 17.17 27.59 -13.07
C ILE A 215 17.14 29.13 -12.97
N GLU A 216 16.66 29.81 -14.00
CA GLU A 216 16.47 31.27 -14.05
C GLU A 216 15.29 31.77 -13.20
N GLY A 217 14.56 30.88 -12.54
CA GLY A 217 13.48 31.22 -11.64
C GLY A 217 12.14 31.48 -12.33
N TYR A 218 11.89 30.90 -13.51
CA TYR A 218 10.55 30.89 -14.10
C TYR A 218 9.83 29.58 -13.79
N CYS A 219 8.55 29.69 -13.43
CA CYS A 219 7.64 28.55 -13.36
C CYS A 219 6.79 28.55 -14.63
N HIS A 220 6.91 27.50 -15.45
CA HIS A 220 6.13 27.28 -16.64
C HIS A 220 5.05 26.24 -16.36
N VAL A 221 3.84 26.45 -16.90
CA VAL A 221 2.72 25.53 -16.78
C VAL A 221 2.12 25.33 -18.18
N TRP A 222 1.97 24.07 -18.57
CA TRP A 222 1.37 23.64 -19.84
C TRP A 222 0.18 22.74 -19.56
N ASN A 223 -1.01 23.15 -19.99
CA ASN A 223 -2.17 22.28 -20.03
C ASN A 223 -2.08 21.42 -21.29
N TYR A 224 -1.78 20.14 -21.11
CA TYR A 224 -1.55 19.21 -22.22
C TYR A 224 -2.83 18.70 -22.88
N LYS A 225 -4.00 19.07 -22.34
CA LYS A 225 -5.31 18.74 -22.91
C LYS A 225 -5.87 19.88 -23.76
N THR A 226 -5.68 21.13 -23.34
CA THR A 226 -6.18 22.32 -24.06
C THR A 226 -5.12 22.95 -24.97
N GLY A 227 -3.83 22.71 -24.68
CA GLY A 227 -2.71 23.40 -25.33
C GLY A 227 -2.39 24.77 -24.72
N ASP A 228 -3.13 25.20 -23.69
CA ASP A 228 -2.86 26.47 -23.02
C ASP A 228 -1.53 26.41 -22.27
N GLU A 229 -0.76 27.49 -22.34
CA GLU A 229 0.50 27.59 -21.63
C GLU A 229 0.69 28.96 -20.99
N GLY A 230 1.54 29.02 -19.97
CA GLY A 230 2.30 30.24 -19.72
C GLY A 230 3.15 30.14 -18.48
N SER A 231 3.65 31.28 -18.04
CA SER A 231 4.70 31.33 -17.04
C SER A 231 4.59 32.55 -16.14
N PHE A 232 5.25 32.45 -15.00
CA PHE A 232 5.45 33.55 -14.08
C PHE A 232 6.83 33.47 -13.44
N ARG A 233 7.38 34.62 -13.09
CA ARG A 233 8.69 34.73 -12.44
C ARG A 233 8.56 34.49 -10.94
N LEU A 234 9.48 33.70 -10.40
CA LEU A 234 9.65 33.46 -8.99
C LEU A 234 10.66 34.45 -8.40
N PRO A 235 10.40 35.01 -7.20
CA PRO A 235 11.35 35.91 -6.54
C PRO A 235 12.52 35.15 -5.90
N SER A 236 12.46 33.82 -5.79
CA SER A 236 13.52 32.99 -5.22
C SER A 236 13.44 31.53 -5.73
N ARG A 237 14.38 30.69 -5.29
CA ARG A 237 14.45 29.26 -5.63
C ARG A 237 13.25 28.48 -5.10
N ALA A 238 12.71 27.58 -5.92
CA ALA A 238 11.58 26.72 -5.56
C ALA A 238 12.01 25.49 -4.74
N LEU A 239 11.63 25.46 -3.47
CA LEU A 239 11.81 24.32 -2.56
C LEU A 239 10.82 23.20 -2.80
N ARG A 240 9.58 23.50 -3.18
CA ARG A 240 8.55 22.51 -3.53
C ARG A 240 7.62 23.04 -4.60
N LEU A 241 7.07 22.14 -5.38
CA LEU A 241 6.15 22.41 -6.47
C LEU A 241 5.04 21.37 -6.40
N VAL A 242 3.79 21.82 -6.31
CA VAL A 242 2.60 20.96 -6.41
C VAL A 242 1.68 21.53 -7.47
N LEU A 243 1.00 20.64 -8.17
CA LEU A 243 0.12 20.98 -9.28
C LEU A 243 -1.18 20.17 -9.15
N ASP A 244 -2.32 20.86 -9.23
CA ASP A 244 -3.64 20.25 -9.30
C ASP A 244 -4.44 20.92 -10.41
N GLU A 245 -4.99 20.12 -11.32
CA GLU A 245 -5.52 20.60 -12.61
C GLU A 245 -4.56 21.63 -13.24
N ASP A 246 -4.99 22.88 -13.38
CA ASP A 246 -4.23 23.97 -14.01
C ASP A 246 -3.70 25.01 -12.99
N ALA A 247 -3.80 24.70 -11.70
CA ALA A 247 -3.32 25.54 -10.61
C ALA A 247 -2.03 24.96 -10.03
N VAL A 248 -1.08 25.85 -9.71
CA VAL A 248 0.23 25.50 -9.17
C VAL A 248 0.45 26.20 -7.82
N ALA A 249 1.14 25.53 -6.90
CA ALA A 249 1.67 26.14 -5.70
C ALA A 249 3.16 25.85 -5.55
N VAL A 250 3.93 26.91 -5.33
CA VAL A 250 5.39 26.89 -5.26
C VAL A 250 5.82 27.36 -3.87
N GLN A 251 6.50 26.50 -3.12
CA GLN A 251 7.18 26.89 -1.89
C GLN A 251 8.55 27.47 -2.25
N LEU A 252 8.89 28.64 -1.72
CA LEU A 252 10.13 29.34 -2.03
C LEU A 252 11.11 29.29 -0.84
N GLU A 253 12.40 29.24 -1.18
CA GLU A 253 13.50 29.34 -0.21
C GLU A 253 13.80 30.81 0.07
N PHE A 254 13.75 31.22 1.34
CA PHE A 254 14.25 32.52 1.74
C PHE A 254 15.26 32.35 2.89
N PRO A 255 16.32 33.16 2.96
CA PRO A 255 17.26 33.12 4.10
C PRO A 255 16.57 33.44 5.44
N SER A 256 15.51 34.24 5.40
CA SER A 256 14.61 34.44 6.53
C SER A 256 13.83 33.17 6.80
N LYS A 257 13.72 32.74 8.07
CA LYS A 257 12.97 31.54 8.50
C LYS A 257 11.49 31.53 8.06
N SER A 258 10.95 32.61 7.52
CA SER A 258 9.62 32.66 6.91
C SER A 258 9.59 31.92 5.57
N THR A 259 8.67 30.98 5.44
CA THR A 259 8.38 30.32 4.16
C THR A 259 7.36 31.16 3.39
N VAL A 260 7.65 31.46 2.12
CA VAL A 260 6.70 32.10 1.21
C VAL A 260 6.20 31.07 0.22
N ILE A 261 4.90 31.07 -0.03
CA ILE A 261 4.26 30.23 -1.03
C ILE A 261 3.62 31.13 -2.07
N ILE A 262 3.88 30.85 -3.34
CA ILE A 262 3.16 31.47 -4.45
C ILE A 262 2.19 30.45 -5.01
N THR A 263 0.90 30.79 -5.04
CA THR A 263 -0.08 30.07 -5.83
C THR A 263 -0.31 30.81 -7.14
N TRP A 264 -0.49 30.09 -8.24
CA TRP A 264 -0.81 30.67 -9.53
C TRP A 264 -1.78 29.77 -10.27
N ASP A 265 -2.71 30.37 -11.01
CA ASP A 265 -3.72 29.65 -11.77
C ASP A 265 -3.61 30.00 -13.25
N LEU A 266 -3.46 28.98 -14.10
CA LEU A 266 -3.24 29.15 -15.53
C LEU A 266 -4.40 29.85 -16.23
N ARG A 267 -5.64 29.62 -15.78
CA ARG A 267 -6.83 30.16 -16.44
C ARG A 267 -7.01 31.65 -16.16
N SER A 268 -6.90 32.03 -14.89
CA SER A 268 -7.05 33.42 -14.45
C SER A 268 -5.77 34.24 -14.59
N ARG A 269 -4.60 33.58 -14.73
CA ARG A 269 -3.26 34.19 -14.71
C ARG A 269 -2.96 34.96 -13.42
N GLN A 270 -3.71 34.69 -12.35
CA GLN A 270 -3.55 35.37 -11.07
C GLN A 270 -2.54 34.65 -10.19
N ALA A 271 -1.54 35.40 -9.69
CA ALA A 271 -0.63 34.97 -8.64
C ALA A 271 -1.13 35.44 -7.27
N ARG A 272 -0.92 34.63 -6.23
CA ARG A 272 -1.21 35.00 -4.84
C ARG A 272 -0.05 34.56 -3.95
N GLU A 273 0.29 35.38 -2.97
CA GLU A 273 1.35 35.11 -2.01
C GLU A 273 0.76 34.73 -0.64
N ILE A 274 1.32 33.69 -0.03
CA ILE A 274 1.01 33.28 1.35
C ILE A 274 2.33 33.25 2.12
N LYS A 275 2.40 34.06 3.17
CA LYS A 275 3.52 34.04 4.12
C LYS A 275 3.18 33.09 5.26
N HIS A 276 4.04 32.12 5.51
CA HIS A 276 3.87 31.13 6.57
C HIS A 276 5.11 31.08 7.45
N ALA A 277 4.92 31.14 8.77
CA ALA A 277 6.02 31.23 9.73
C ALA A 277 6.72 29.89 9.99
N SER A 278 6.04 28.77 9.75
CA SER A 278 6.53 27.44 10.10
C SER A 278 7.17 26.70 8.93
N ARG A 279 7.99 25.70 9.26
CA ARG A 279 8.54 24.76 8.28
C ARG A 279 7.43 23.92 7.68
N ILE A 280 7.18 24.14 6.39
CA ILE A 280 6.22 23.34 5.64
C ILE A 280 6.81 21.94 5.41
N LEU A 281 6.01 20.92 5.68
CA LEU A 281 6.29 19.51 5.44
C LEU A 281 5.66 19.02 4.11
N HIS A 282 4.45 19.47 3.78
CA HIS A 282 3.78 19.14 2.51
C HIS A 282 2.74 20.18 2.12
N MET A 283 2.33 20.18 0.85
CA MET A 283 1.25 21.03 0.33
C MET A 283 0.22 20.17 -0.39
N PHE A 284 -1.07 20.35 -0.07
CA PHE A 284 -2.17 19.83 -0.88
C PHE A 284 -2.87 20.99 -1.56
N LEU A 285 -2.84 21.02 -2.89
CA LEU A 285 -3.57 22.00 -3.68
C LEU A 285 -4.85 21.35 -4.23
N SER A 286 -5.96 22.10 -4.18
CA SER A 286 -7.23 21.74 -4.82
C SER A 286 -7.68 22.90 -5.70
N ALA A 287 -7.54 22.77 -7.02
CA ALA A 287 -7.98 23.77 -7.98
C ALA A 287 -9.50 23.95 -7.94
N ARG A 288 -10.23 22.83 -7.94
CA ARG A 288 -11.70 22.81 -7.91
C ARG A 288 -12.28 23.54 -6.70
N ASP A 289 -11.70 23.34 -5.51
CA ASP A 289 -12.18 23.99 -4.30
C ASP A 289 -11.55 25.38 -4.10
N SER A 290 -10.60 25.73 -4.98
CA SER A 290 -9.70 26.87 -4.85
C SER A 290 -9.14 26.92 -3.44
N SER A 291 -8.47 25.84 -2.99
CA SER A 291 -7.94 25.76 -1.63
C SER A 291 -6.54 25.14 -1.59
N LEU A 292 -5.76 25.57 -0.61
CA LEU A 292 -4.42 25.08 -0.33
C LEU A 292 -4.32 24.66 1.12
N VAL A 293 -3.92 23.43 1.39
CA VAL A 293 -3.65 22.92 2.74
C VAL A 293 -2.15 22.78 2.91
N LEU A 294 -1.61 23.47 3.90
CA LEU A 294 -0.21 23.39 4.29
C LEU A 294 -0.08 22.42 5.46
N VAL A 295 0.64 21.32 5.28
CA VAL A 295 1.05 20.46 6.40
C VAL A 295 2.39 20.99 6.89
N HIS A 296 2.49 21.39 8.15
CA HIS A 296 3.71 21.98 8.73
C HIS A 296 3.90 21.55 10.17
N THR A 297 5.11 21.75 10.69
CA THR A 297 5.39 21.59 12.12
C THR A 297 4.95 22.82 12.90
N GLU A 298 4.62 22.64 14.17
CA GLU A 298 4.47 23.73 15.13
C GLU A 298 5.58 23.61 16.17
N ASP A 299 6.36 24.67 16.32
CA ASP A 299 7.43 24.76 17.32
C ASP A 299 6.89 25.48 18.56
N GLU A 300 7.20 25.00 19.77
CA GLU A 300 6.91 25.76 20.99
C GLU A 300 7.87 26.93 21.11
N THR A 301 7.31 28.11 20.87
CA THR A 301 7.91 29.43 21.06
C THR A 301 9.11 29.79 20.16
N PRO A 302 9.10 30.99 19.56
CA PRO A 302 10.18 31.47 18.69
C PRO A 302 11.44 31.97 19.45
N GLN A 303 11.57 31.74 20.75
CA GLN A 303 12.62 32.39 21.56
C GLN A 303 13.83 31.50 21.82
N ASN A 304 14.96 31.92 21.23
CA ASN A 304 16.36 31.48 21.40
C ASN A 304 16.87 30.27 20.60
N CYS A 305 17.47 30.63 19.45
CA CYS A 305 18.74 30.19 18.85
C CYS A 305 19.22 28.72 18.96
N ASN A 306 19.32 28.08 17.79
CA ASN A 306 20.28 27.05 17.35
C ASN A 306 20.28 25.63 17.95
N VAL A 307 19.39 25.29 18.89
CA VAL A 307 19.23 23.87 19.27
C VAL A 307 18.21 23.21 18.33
N ASP A 308 18.55 22.04 17.80
CA ASP A 308 17.66 21.21 16.98
C ASP A 308 16.29 21.11 17.65
N LYS A 309 15.29 21.72 17.02
CA LYS A 309 13.95 21.80 17.58
C LYS A 309 13.24 20.48 17.41
N ASP A 310 12.72 19.95 18.51
CA ASP A 310 11.85 18.79 18.49
C ASP A 310 10.51 19.15 17.83
N ILE A 311 9.96 18.22 17.05
CA ILE A 311 8.64 18.38 16.46
C ILE A 311 7.59 18.05 17.52
N LEU A 312 6.82 19.05 17.94
CA LEU A 312 5.81 18.88 18.97
C LEU A 312 4.44 18.55 18.40
N SER A 313 4.08 19.16 17.27
CA SER A 313 2.84 18.87 16.58
C SER A 313 3.02 18.98 15.08
N VAL A 314 2.16 18.26 14.35
CA VAL A 314 1.97 18.47 12.92
C VAL A 314 0.55 18.97 12.69
N VAL A 315 0.48 20.08 11.99
CA VAL A 315 -0.73 20.87 11.78
C VAL A 315 -0.97 21.05 10.29
N GLY A 316 -2.23 20.98 9.89
CA GLY A 316 -2.74 21.33 8.58
C GLY A 316 -3.42 22.68 8.62
N THR A 317 -2.88 23.67 7.93
CA THR A 317 -3.50 25.00 7.80
C THR A 317 -4.12 25.13 6.42
N ARG A 318 -5.43 25.37 6.34
CA ARG A 318 -6.17 25.48 5.08
C ARG A 318 -6.44 26.93 4.71
N TYR A 319 -6.08 27.30 3.50
CA TYR A 319 -6.36 28.59 2.87
C TYR A 319 -7.38 28.41 1.75
N LEU A 320 -8.34 29.33 1.66
CA LEU A 320 -9.16 29.53 0.46
C LEU A 320 -8.49 30.55 -0.44
N LEU A 321 -8.41 30.22 -1.72
CA LEU A 321 -7.77 30.99 -2.79
C LEU A 321 -8.81 31.75 -3.63
N LYS A 322 -9.97 32.07 -3.03
CA LYS A 322 -11.04 32.83 -3.69
C LYS A 322 -10.70 34.32 -3.64
N GLY A 323 -10.59 34.96 -4.80
CA GLY A 323 -10.24 36.38 -4.92
C GLY A 323 -8.74 36.64 -5.00
N ALA A 324 -8.31 37.87 -4.72
CA ALA A 324 -6.90 38.28 -4.84
C ALA A 324 -6.06 37.92 -3.60
N VAL A 325 -6.68 37.90 -2.42
CA VAL A 325 -5.99 37.65 -1.14
C VAL A 325 -6.43 36.29 -0.58
N PRO A 326 -5.50 35.36 -0.33
CA PRO A 326 -5.81 34.09 0.31
C PRO A 326 -6.38 34.31 1.72
N THR A 327 -7.46 33.62 2.06
CA THR A 327 -8.10 33.70 3.38
C THR A 327 -7.88 32.40 4.16
N LEU A 328 -7.35 32.49 5.38
CA LEU A 328 -7.26 31.36 6.29
C LEU A 328 -8.67 30.84 6.62
N GLN A 329 -8.91 29.56 6.40
CA GLN A 329 -10.20 28.92 6.64
C GLN A 329 -10.24 28.14 7.95
N ASP A 330 -9.30 27.21 8.12
CA ASP A 330 -9.25 26.33 9.28
C ASP A 330 -7.84 25.82 9.55
N VAL A 331 -7.65 25.32 10.78
CA VAL A 331 -6.41 24.73 11.28
C VAL A 331 -6.78 23.38 11.90
N THR A 332 -6.16 22.31 11.41
CA THR A 332 -6.39 20.93 11.84
C THR A 332 -5.11 20.36 12.44
N THR A 333 -5.11 20.01 13.72
CA THR A 333 -3.99 19.28 14.33
C THR A 333 -4.08 17.80 13.97
N TYR A 334 -3.10 17.27 13.23
CA TYR A 334 -3.06 15.85 12.86
C TYR A 334 -2.49 14.99 13.99
N PHE A 335 -1.44 15.47 14.65
CA PHE A 335 -0.98 14.88 15.90
C PHE A 335 -0.29 15.95 16.76
N ARG A 336 -0.28 15.68 18.06
CA ARG A 336 0.44 16.47 19.05
C ARG A 336 1.10 15.51 20.04
N LEU A 337 2.41 15.62 20.19
CA LEU A 337 3.16 14.91 21.22
C LEU A 337 2.95 15.61 22.56
N SER A 338 2.98 14.80 23.62
CA SER A 338 3.08 15.34 24.98
C SER A 338 4.47 15.95 25.19
N LEU A 339 4.55 17.03 25.96
CA LEU A 339 5.81 17.66 26.40
C LEU A 339 6.76 16.69 27.12
N LYS A 340 6.20 15.67 27.77
CA LYS A 340 6.96 14.60 28.44
C LYS A 340 7.18 13.37 27.54
N GLY A 341 6.63 13.40 26.34
CA GLY A 341 6.71 12.31 25.38
C GLY A 341 8.07 12.26 24.69
N PRO A 342 8.31 11.18 23.92
CA PRO A 342 9.54 11.06 23.16
C PRO A 342 9.65 12.14 22.09
N LYS A 343 10.85 12.67 21.94
CA LYS A 343 11.18 13.74 21.00
C LYS A 343 11.33 13.18 19.58
N ILE A 344 10.77 13.90 18.61
CA ILE A 344 10.99 13.64 17.19
C ILE A 344 11.94 14.71 16.66
N PHE A 345 13.12 14.30 16.21
CA PHE A 345 14.11 15.21 15.65
C PHE A 345 13.73 15.63 14.22
N ASN A 346 14.01 16.90 13.91
CA ASN A 346 13.59 17.57 12.68
C ASN A 346 14.35 17.10 11.42
N ASP A 347 15.56 16.59 11.58
CA ASP A 347 16.42 16.04 10.53
C ASP A 347 15.97 14.64 10.09
N VAL A 348 15.20 13.93 10.93
CA VAL A 348 14.74 12.57 10.66
C VAL A 348 13.35 12.52 9.99
N VAL A 349 12.72 13.67 9.75
CA VAL A 349 11.40 13.71 9.09
C VAL A 349 11.53 13.67 7.59
N ASN A 350 11.26 12.49 7.05
CA ASN A 350 11.12 12.27 5.63
C ASN A 350 9.65 12.42 5.24
N VAL A 351 9.39 13.25 4.23
CA VAL A 351 8.05 13.49 3.72
C VAL A 351 7.94 12.94 2.32
N PHE A 352 7.02 12.01 2.13
CA PHE A 352 6.69 11.42 0.84
C PHE A 352 5.23 11.69 0.56
N GLY A 353 4.89 12.37 -0.52
CA GLY A 353 3.49 12.68 -0.78
C GLY A 353 3.19 12.81 -2.25
N ASN A 354 1.93 12.57 -2.57
CA ASN A 354 1.32 12.92 -3.85
C ASN A 354 0.18 13.93 -3.59
N ASN A 355 -0.67 14.15 -4.59
CA ASN A 355 -1.77 15.12 -4.50
C ASN A 355 -2.85 14.75 -3.47
N ASP A 356 -2.92 13.46 -3.09
CA ASP A 356 -3.99 12.92 -2.25
C ASP A 356 -3.54 12.55 -0.84
N ARG A 357 -2.26 12.25 -0.64
CA ARG A 357 -1.71 11.77 0.61
C ARG A 357 -0.28 12.24 0.83
N CYS A 358 0.07 12.40 2.09
CA CYS A 358 1.38 12.73 2.58
C CYS A 358 1.73 11.73 3.68
N VAL A 359 2.85 11.04 3.54
CA VAL A 359 3.42 10.13 4.52
C VAL A 359 4.61 10.85 5.17
N LEU A 360 4.48 11.12 6.45
CA LEU A 360 5.55 11.63 7.29
C LEU A 360 6.19 10.43 7.99
N ALA A 361 7.40 10.07 7.58
CA ALA A 361 8.21 9.08 8.27
C ALA A 361 9.14 9.79 9.25
N PHE A 362 9.16 9.35 10.50
CA PHE A 362 10.05 9.88 11.53
C PHE A 362 10.61 8.74 12.37
N SER A 363 11.83 8.88 12.87
CA SER A 363 12.43 7.87 13.74
C SER A 363 12.62 8.44 15.13
N GLN A 364 12.42 7.58 16.13
CA GLN A 364 12.68 7.87 17.52
C GLN A 364 13.92 7.12 17.97
N CYS A 365 14.88 7.83 18.54
CA CYS A 365 15.98 7.23 19.28
C CYS A 365 15.48 6.84 20.68
N LEU A 366 15.81 5.63 21.13
CA LEU A 366 15.49 5.21 22.50
C LEU A 366 16.49 5.89 23.46
N PRO A 367 16.01 6.49 24.57
CA PRO A 367 16.81 7.41 25.39
C PRO A 367 17.96 6.77 26.19
N ASP A 368 18.04 5.43 26.29
CA ASP A 368 18.97 4.74 27.21
C ASP A 368 20.00 3.81 26.54
N VAL A 369 20.05 3.77 25.21
CA VAL A 369 21.10 3.02 24.50
C VAL A 369 22.06 4.03 23.89
N MET A 370 23.29 4.07 24.40
CA MET A 370 24.37 4.84 23.77
C MET A 370 24.46 4.36 22.31
N PRO A 371 24.42 5.25 21.31
CA PRO A 371 24.32 4.88 19.90
C PRO A 371 25.52 4.03 19.48
N GLN A 372 25.35 2.71 19.54
CA GLN A 372 26.26 1.78 18.88
C GLN A 372 25.78 1.63 17.44
N ALA A 373 26.72 1.37 16.53
CA ALA A 373 26.42 1.11 15.13
C ALA A 373 25.50 -0.13 15.05
N GLY A 374 24.19 0.09 14.93
CA GLY A 374 23.17 -0.94 15.02
C GLY A 374 21.93 -0.59 15.85
N ASP A 375 21.88 0.58 16.49
CA ASP A 375 20.75 0.95 17.35
C ASP A 375 19.38 0.83 16.69
N GLU A 376 18.50 0.05 17.33
CA GLU A 376 17.11 -0.15 16.93
C GLU A 376 16.31 1.15 17.03
N ARG A 377 16.29 1.92 15.94
CA ARG A 377 15.41 3.09 15.83
C ARG A 377 13.99 2.65 15.58
N LYS A 378 13.06 3.02 16.45
CA LYS A 378 11.62 2.89 16.17
C LYS A 378 11.24 3.90 15.11
N ARG A 379 10.79 3.43 13.96
CA ARG A 379 10.30 4.27 12.86
C ARG A 379 8.79 4.33 12.88
N TYR A 380 8.26 5.53 12.87
CA TYR A 380 6.84 5.82 12.80
C TYR A 380 6.52 6.45 11.45
N ARG A 381 5.30 6.20 10.96
CA ARG A 381 4.79 6.79 9.74
C ARG A 381 3.39 7.30 9.96
N LEU A 382 3.19 8.60 9.78
CA LEU A 382 1.89 9.24 9.77
C LEU A 382 1.45 9.46 8.34
N VAL A 383 0.28 8.92 7.96
CA VAL A 383 -0.34 9.26 6.67
C VAL A 383 -1.39 10.33 6.87
N VAL A 384 -1.11 11.51 6.37
CA VAL A 384 -2.03 12.64 6.28
C VAL A 384 -2.72 12.58 4.93
N LEU A 385 -4.05 12.53 4.93
CA LEU A 385 -4.86 12.51 3.72
C LEU A 385 -5.32 13.93 3.37
N ASN A 386 -5.44 14.22 2.07
CA ASN A 386 -5.99 15.47 1.58
C ASN A 386 -7.44 15.64 2.10
N PRO A 387 -7.75 16.71 2.86
CA PRO A 387 -9.06 16.90 3.51
C PRO A 387 -10.27 16.87 2.57
N ARG A 388 -10.05 17.15 1.27
CA ARG A 388 -11.10 17.16 0.23
C ARG A 388 -11.91 15.86 0.17
N LYS A 389 -11.26 14.70 0.31
CA LYS A 389 -11.95 13.39 0.24
C LYS A 389 -12.87 13.13 1.43
N TYR A 390 -12.72 13.87 2.53
CA TYR A 390 -13.51 13.65 3.75
C TYR A 390 -14.75 14.54 3.86
N GLN A 391 -14.69 15.79 3.42
CA GLN A 391 -15.74 16.78 3.72
C GLN A 391 -17.01 16.62 2.86
N HIS A 392 -16.88 16.30 1.56
CA HIS A 392 -18.05 16.24 0.67
C HIS A 392 -19.09 15.17 1.05
N LYS A 393 -18.69 14.06 1.68
CA LYS A 393 -19.63 13.00 2.08
C LYS A 393 -20.27 13.20 3.45
N LYS A 394 -19.65 13.94 4.38
CA LYS A 394 -20.28 14.28 5.66
C LYS A 394 -21.48 15.23 5.48
N GLN A 395 -21.42 16.13 4.51
CA GLN A 395 -22.55 17.03 4.22
C GLN A 395 -23.71 16.33 3.49
N GLN A 396 -23.44 15.31 2.67
CA GLN A 396 -24.50 14.54 1.98
C GLN A 396 -25.23 13.52 2.88
N LYS A 397 -24.67 13.11 4.02
CA LYS A 397 -25.28 12.12 4.93
C LYS A 397 -25.96 12.72 6.16
N GLN A 398 -26.30 14.01 6.17
CA GLN A 398 -27.14 14.58 7.24
C GLN A 398 -28.62 14.18 7.05
N HIS A 399 -28.91 12.88 7.21
CA HIS A 399 -30.19 12.43 7.76
C HIS A 399 -30.01 12.26 9.28
N PRO A 400 -31.07 12.48 10.10
CA PRO A 400 -30.96 12.51 11.55
C PRO A 400 -30.89 11.11 12.15
N SER A 401 -29.77 10.40 11.95
CA SER A 401 -29.43 9.22 12.74
C SER A 401 -28.50 9.63 13.89
N ARG A 402 -28.83 9.20 15.11
CA ARG A 402 -28.11 9.51 16.36
C ARG A 402 -26.57 9.48 16.18
N PRO A 403 -25.84 10.50 16.66
CA PRO A 403 -24.38 10.51 16.62
C PRO A 403 -23.84 9.38 17.52
N SER A 404 -23.12 8.44 16.93
CA SER A 404 -22.31 7.48 17.68
C SER A 404 -21.03 8.17 18.18
N PRO A 405 -20.76 8.19 19.49
CA PRO A 405 -19.63 8.94 20.08
C PRO A 405 -18.24 8.40 19.70
N ASN A 406 -18.13 7.33 18.90
CA ASN A 406 -16.84 6.74 18.47
C ASN A 406 -16.47 6.99 17.00
N ALA A 407 -17.27 7.76 16.24
CA ALA A 407 -17.05 7.91 14.79
C ALA A 407 -15.83 8.78 14.41
N ALA A 408 -15.27 9.57 15.34
CA ALA A 408 -14.13 10.45 15.07
C ALA A 408 -12.77 9.70 15.08
N ALA A 409 -12.70 8.52 15.69
CA ALA A 409 -11.46 7.74 15.82
C ALA A 409 -11.35 6.55 14.82
N ALA A 410 -12.40 6.30 14.01
CA ALA A 410 -12.52 5.08 13.20
C ALA A 410 -11.95 5.16 11.78
N THR A 411 -11.37 6.29 11.37
CA THR A 411 -10.65 6.38 10.09
C THR A 411 -9.16 6.40 10.36
N CYS A 412 -8.65 5.24 10.77
CA CYS A 412 -7.21 5.05 10.95
C CYS A 412 -6.54 5.16 9.57
N PRO A 413 -5.51 6.01 9.41
CA PRO A 413 -4.70 6.02 8.20
C PRO A 413 -4.00 4.67 7.99
N ASP A 414 -3.80 4.28 6.74
CA ASP A 414 -2.94 3.15 6.36
C ASP A 414 -1.53 3.36 6.94
N VAL A 415 -1.21 2.74 8.07
CA VAL A 415 0.15 2.79 8.62
C VAL A 415 0.98 1.76 7.86
N ILE A 416 1.82 2.22 6.93
CA ILE A 416 2.73 1.33 6.21
C ILE A 416 4.00 1.20 7.05
N TYR A 417 4.28 0.07 7.66
CA TYR A 417 5.60 -0.19 8.24
C TYR A 417 6.60 -0.48 7.11
N CYS A 418 7.73 0.23 7.05
CA CYS A 418 8.93 -0.30 6.40
C CYS A 418 9.95 -0.49 7.49
N GLY A 419 10.30 -1.75 7.75
CA GLY A 419 11.63 -2.04 8.26
C GLY A 419 12.59 -1.87 7.09
N ASP A 420 13.60 -1.01 7.24
CA ASP A 420 14.82 -1.19 6.46
C ASP A 420 15.51 -2.38 7.12
N LEU A 421 15.34 -3.56 6.54
CA LEU A 421 16.17 -4.70 6.88
C LEU A 421 17.30 -4.70 5.86
N PHE A 422 18.42 -4.08 6.25
CA PHE A 422 19.67 -4.02 5.49
C PHE A 422 19.61 -3.18 4.20
N GLU A 423 20.77 -2.70 3.76
CA GLU A 423 20.99 -1.58 2.83
C GLU A 423 20.34 -1.71 1.42
N ASP A 424 19.67 -2.83 1.10
CA ASP A 424 19.21 -3.13 -0.26
C ASP A 424 17.69 -3.36 -0.43
N PHE A 425 16.92 -3.45 0.66
CA PHE A 425 15.50 -3.84 0.56
C PHE A 425 14.53 -2.87 1.22
N THR A 426 13.57 -2.36 0.43
CA THR A 426 12.40 -1.64 0.93
C THR A 426 11.17 -2.55 0.87
N PHE A 427 10.82 -3.20 1.98
CA PHE A 427 9.58 -3.95 2.10
C PHE A 427 8.42 -3.01 2.49
N PHE A 428 7.33 -3.01 1.72
CA PHE A 428 6.12 -2.28 2.07
C PHE A 428 5.19 -3.19 2.89
N TYR A 429 5.27 -3.14 4.22
CA TYR A 429 4.27 -3.82 5.06
C TYR A 429 3.05 -2.92 5.21
N TYR A 430 1.96 -3.34 4.61
CA TYR A 430 0.67 -2.69 4.81
C TYR A 430 0.06 -3.20 6.13
N LEU A 431 -0.10 -2.34 7.13
CA LEU A 431 -0.85 -2.69 8.36
C LEU A 431 -2.26 -2.09 8.24
N PRO A 432 -3.29 -2.89 7.90
CA PRO A 432 -4.66 -2.45 8.05
C PRO A 432 -4.99 -2.39 9.54
N ASN A 433 -5.30 -1.20 10.07
CA ASN A 433 -5.66 -0.95 11.48
C ASN A 433 -4.58 -1.28 12.54
N ALA A 434 -4.42 -0.39 13.51
CA ALA A 434 -3.57 -0.58 14.69
C ALA A 434 -4.00 -1.76 15.59
N SER A 435 -5.11 -2.44 15.29
CA SER A 435 -5.63 -3.60 16.02
C SER A 435 -5.57 -4.93 15.25
N ALA A 436 -5.16 -4.95 13.98
CA ALA A 436 -5.04 -6.21 13.24
C ALA A 436 -3.68 -6.85 13.46
N VAL A 437 -3.58 -7.66 14.51
CA VAL A 437 -2.56 -8.69 14.61
C VAL A 437 -2.87 -9.72 13.51
N GLY A 438 -2.05 -9.78 12.47
CA GLY A 438 -1.97 -10.95 11.60
C GLY A 438 -2.41 -10.74 10.14
N THR A 439 -1.45 -10.35 9.32
CA THR A 439 -1.20 -11.06 8.05
C THR A 439 0.28 -11.40 8.01
N THR A 440 0.67 -12.45 8.74
CA THR A 440 2.00 -13.04 8.55
C THR A 440 1.95 -13.79 7.23
N LEU A 441 2.56 -13.23 6.18
CA LEU A 441 3.02 -14.06 5.06
C LEU A 441 3.84 -15.20 5.68
N ASP A 442 3.60 -16.42 5.22
CA ASP A 442 4.40 -17.55 5.66
C ASP A 442 5.88 -17.23 5.38
N GLN A 443 6.79 -17.61 6.28
CA GLN A 443 8.21 -17.33 6.10
C GLN A 443 8.72 -17.96 4.80
N SER A 444 8.12 -19.06 4.35
CA SER A 444 8.38 -19.64 3.03
C SER A 444 7.94 -18.74 1.87
N GLU A 445 6.81 -18.02 1.99
CA GLU A 445 6.34 -17.04 1.01
C GLU A 445 7.25 -15.80 0.98
N ILE A 446 7.75 -15.36 2.14
CA ILE A 446 8.72 -14.26 2.24
C ILE A 446 10.06 -14.64 1.60
N GLU A 447 10.59 -15.81 1.92
CA GLU A 447 11.82 -16.32 1.31
C GLU A 447 11.65 -16.59 -0.19
N GLU A 448 10.45 -16.97 -0.64
CA GLU A 448 10.16 -17.10 -2.07
C GLU A 448 10.04 -15.73 -2.76
N ILE A 449 9.49 -14.70 -2.10
CA ILE A 449 9.52 -13.31 -2.60
C ILE A 449 10.97 -12.83 -2.74
N ARG A 450 11.84 -13.16 -1.77
CA ARG A 450 13.28 -12.88 -1.83
C ARG A 450 13.96 -13.61 -2.99
N ARG A 451 13.63 -14.88 -3.24
CA ARG A 451 14.15 -15.64 -4.40
C ARG A 451 13.52 -15.26 -5.73
N ASP A 452 12.37 -14.59 -5.73
CA ASP A 452 11.76 -14.03 -6.93
C ASP A 452 12.57 -12.84 -7.47
N GLU A 453 13.47 -12.27 -6.66
CA GLU A 453 14.48 -11.32 -7.11
C GLU A 453 15.42 -11.97 -8.11
N TYR A 454 15.82 -11.17 -9.09
CA TYR A 454 16.53 -11.55 -10.30
C TYR A 454 15.65 -12.29 -11.32
N ILE A 455 14.97 -11.49 -12.14
CA ILE A 455 15.29 -11.68 -13.55
C ILE A 455 16.71 -11.13 -13.67
N GLU A 456 17.70 -11.99 -13.89
CA GLU A 456 19.03 -11.62 -14.38
C GLU A 456 18.86 -10.98 -15.78
N VAL A 457 18.19 -9.84 -15.89
CA VAL A 457 18.25 -9.01 -17.11
C VAL A 457 19.60 -8.31 -17.12
N GLY A 458 20.72 -9.02 -16.96
CA GLY A 458 22.08 -8.47 -17.09
C GLY A 458 22.40 -7.18 -16.32
N LEU A 459 21.62 -6.79 -15.31
CA LEU A 459 21.84 -5.56 -14.56
C LEU A 459 22.73 -5.89 -13.35
N SER A 460 24.03 -5.71 -13.55
CA SER A 460 25.05 -5.79 -12.49
C SER A 460 24.69 -4.86 -11.33
N GLU A 461 24.68 -5.43 -10.11
CA GLU A 461 24.53 -4.86 -8.76
C GLU A 461 23.40 -3.81 -8.55
N PRO A 462 22.60 -3.93 -7.46
CA PRO A 462 21.61 -2.93 -7.12
C PRO A 462 22.31 -1.60 -6.82
N PRO A 463 21.93 -0.48 -7.47
CA PRO A 463 22.47 0.82 -7.11
C PRO A 463 22.02 1.21 -5.69
N VAL A 464 22.97 1.80 -4.95
CA VAL A 464 22.93 2.11 -3.51
C VAL A 464 21.76 3.02 -3.08
N GLU A 465 21.05 3.65 -4.02
CA GLU A 465 19.91 4.53 -3.69
C GLU A 465 18.73 4.35 -4.64
N ASN A 466 17.75 3.55 -4.21
CA ASN A 466 16.44 3.43 -4.88
C ASN A 466 15.42 4.39 -4.27
N TYR A 467 15.03 5.42 -5.01
CA TYR A 467 14.05 6.41 -4.54
C TYR A 467 12.66 6.12 -5.08
N LEU A 468 11.68 5.98 -4.20
CA LEU A 468 10.27 6.02 -4.56
C LEU A 468 9.90 7.46 -4.99
N LYS A 469 9.50 7.66 -6.25
CA LYS A 469 9.14 8.99 -6.78
C LYS A 469 7.64 9.27 -6.77
N GLY A 470 6.83 8.23 -6.80
CA GLY A 470 5.38 8.35 -6.82
C GLY A 470 4.72 7.02 -7.12
N GLY A 471 3.39 7.03 -7.06
CA GLY A 471 2.58 5.88 -7.39
C GLY A 471 1.15 6.02 -6.90
N ASP A 472 0.32 5.10 -7.37
CA ASP A 472 -1.04 4.85 -6.92
C ASP A 472 -1.21 3.35 -6.62
N ASP A 473 -2.44 2.85 -6.66
CA ASP A 473 -2.74 1.45 -6.43
C ASP A 473 -2.48 0.55 -7.65
N ARG A 474 -2.26 1.14 -8.83
CA ARG A 474 -1.94 0.44 -10.09
C ARG A 474 -0.47 0.50 -10.41
N PHE A 475 0.20 1.62 -10.14
CA PHE A 475 1.57 1.85 -10.55
C PHE A 475 2.46 2.36 -9.42
N ILE A 476 3.69 1.89 -9.36
CA ILE A 476 4.76 2.44 -8.52
C ILE A 476 5.94 2.85 -9.41
N ILE A 477 6.51 4.04 -9.14
CA ILE A 477 7.70 4.52 -9.83
C ILE A 477 8.89 4.52 -8.91
N ARG A 478 9.89 3.72 -9.28
CA ARG A 478 11.20 3.66 -8.62
C ARG A 478 12.24 4.29 -9.51
N MET A 479 13.15 5.08 -8.95
CA MET A 479 14.21 5.74 -9.70
C MET A 479 15.56 5.34 -9.13
N ASN A 480 16.53 5.15 -10.03
CA ASN A 480 17.93 4.94 -9.72
C ASN A 480 18.82 5.79 -10.64
N GLU A 481 20.14 5.60 -10.55
CA GLU A 481 21.13 6.30 -11.39
C GLU A 481 21.01 6.01 -12.90
N ARG A 482 20.41 4.87 -13.29
CA ARG A 482 20.28 4.44 -14.69
C ARG A 482 18.98 4.93 -15.33
N GLY A 483 18.00 5.36 -14.54
CA GLY A 483 16.70 5.80 -15.02
C GLY A 483 15.59 5.52 -14.02
N PHE A 484 14.39 5.25 -14.52
CA PHE A 484 13.26 4.88 -13.66
C PHE A 484 12.53 3.63 -14.15
N TYR A 485 12.01 2.87 -13.20
CA TYR A 485 11.16 1.70 -13.40
C TYR A 485 9.72 2.05 -13.09
N VAL A 486 8.82 1.50 -13.88
CA VAL A 486 7.37 1.53 -13.63
C VAL A 486 6.94 0.11 -13.31
N TRP A 487 6.49 -0.10 -12.08
CA TRP A 487 5.92 -1.36 -11.61
C TRP A 487 4.41 -1.29 -11.75
N CYS A 488 3.80 -2.21 -12.48
CA CYS A 488 2.35 -2.29 -12.60
C CYS A 488 1.81 -3.47 -11.83
N PHE A 489 0.80 -3.23 -10.99
CA PHE A 489 0.13 -4.22 -10.17
C PHE A 489 -1.21 -4.66 -10.74
N ASP A 490 -1.59 -4.17 -11.92
CA ASP A 490 -2.80 -4.58 -12.61
C ASP A 490 -2.47 -5.60 -13.71
N GLU A 491 -3.03 -6.81 -13.62
CA GLU A 491 -2.72 -7.88 -14.58
C GLU A 491 -3.23 -7.58 -15.99
N ASP A 492 -4.28 -6.76 -16.09
CA ASP A 492 -4.97 -6.41 -17.32
C ASP A 492 -4.30 -5.23 -18.05
N ILE A 493 -3.26 -4.62 -17.48
CA ILE A 493 -2.55 -3.48 -18.08
C ILE A 493 -1.22 -3.94 -18.69
N THR A 494 -1.02 -3.63 -19.97
CA THR A 494 0.27 -3.75 -20.66
C THR A 494 0.98 -2.41 -20.62
N LEU A 495 2.25 -2.41 -20.23
CA LEU A 495 3.01 -1.17 -20.13
C LEU A 495 3.70 -0.82 -21.44
N TYR A 496 3.85 0.47 -21.71
CA TYR A 496 4.76 0.98 -22.73
C TYR A 496 6.20 0.66 -22.35
N GLN A 497 6.98 0.11 -23.29
CA GLN A 497 8.34 -0.40 -23.04
C GLN A 497 8.40 -1.43 -21.90
N GLU A 498 7.41 -2.33 -21.85
CA GLU A 498 7.43 -3.48 -20.94
C GLU A 498 8.71 -4.30 -21.17
N VAL A 499 9.40 -4.62 -20.07
CA VAL A 499 10.62 -5.44 -20.09
C VAL A 499 10.27 -6.81 -20.64
N GLU A 500 10.90 -7.15 -21.77
CA GLU A 500 10.64 -8.37 -22.49
C GLU A 500 10.83 -9.61 -21.59
N GLY A 501 9.88 -10.54 -21.67
CA GLY A 501 9.94 -11.78 -20.89
C GLY A 501 9.56 -11.64 -19.41
N TYR A 502 9.36 -10.43 -18.86
CA TYR A 502 8.98 -10.26 -17.45
C TYR A 502 7.65 -10.97 -17.13
N ARG A 503 6.60 -10.66 -17.89
CA ARG A 503 5.27 -11.26 -17.72
C ARG A 503 5.28 -12.78 -17.95
N SER A 504 5.98 -13.24 -18.98
CA SER A 504 6.13 -14.66 -19.29
C SER A 504 6.84 -15.42 -18.17
N SER A 505 7.91 -14.83 -17.61
CA SER A 505 8.65 -15.40 -16.48
C SER A 505 7.77 -15.51 -15.24
N ARG A 506 7.00 -14.46 -14.93
CA ARG A 506 6.04 -14.46 -13.82
C ARG A 506 4.95 -15.51 -14.00
N LYS A 507 4.37 -15.60 -15.20
CA LYS A 507 3.34 -16.60 -15.54
C LYS A 507 3.88 -18.02 -15.36
N ARG A 508 5.07 -18.31 -15.90
CA ARG A 508 5.75 -19.61 -15.75
C ARG A 508 5.97 -19.96 -14.27
N ARG A 509 6.44 -19.02 -13.44
CA ARG A 509 6.62 -19.25 -12.00
C ARG A 509 5.30 -19.51 -11.28
N ALA A 510 4.24 -18.78 -11.64
CA ALA A 510 2.89 -19.02 -11.09
C ALA A 510 2.35 -20.41 -11.46
N GLU A 511 2.55 -20.85 -12.70
CA GLU A 511 2.21 -22.19 -13.17
C GLU A 511 3.03 -23.27 -12.45
N GLU A 512 4.32 -23.05 -12.25
CA GLU A 512 5.16 -23.98 -11.50
C GLU A 512 4.72 -24.12 -10.05
N ARG A 513 4.33 -23.02 -9.39
CA ARG A 513 3.72 -23.05 -8.06
C ARG A 513 2.41 -23.85 -8.03
N ALA A 514 1.55 -23.67 -9.04
CA ALA A 514 0.32 -24.43 -9.15
C ALA A 514 0.59 -25.94 -9.27
N ARG A 515 1.52 -26.33 -10.15
CA ARG A 515 1.95 -27.74 -10.32
C ARG A 515 2.54 -28.33 -9.05
N ARG A 516 3.35 -27.57 -8.29
CA ARG A 516 3.90 -28.04 -7.00
C ARG A 516 2.80 -28.32 -5.98
N ARG A 517 1.74 -27.51 -5.93
CA ARG A 517 0.59 -27.74 -5.06
C ARG A 517 -0.21 -28.97 -5.47
N GLU A 518 -0.44 -29.15 -6.77
CA GLU A 518 -1.10 -30.34 -7.32
C GLU A 518 -0.33 -31.62 -6.98
N ARG A 519 1.00 -31.61 -7.15
CA ARG A 519 1.86 -32.75 -6.79
C ARG A 519 1.87 -33.02 -5.29
N GLY A 520 1.88 -31.98 -4.47
CA GLY A 520 1.79 -32.11 -3.01
C GLY A 520 0.46 -32.71 -2.57
N ALA A 521 -0.65 -32.37 -3.24
CA ALA A 521 -1.95 -32.95 -2.98
C ALA A 521 -2.02 -34.42 -3.42
N SER A 522 -1.54 -34.75 -4.63
CA SER A 522 -1.59 -36.12 -5.16
C SER A 522 -0.67 -37.08 -4.40
N ALA A 523 0.49 -36.60 -3.91
CA ALA A 523 1.39 -37.41 -3.09
C ALA A 523 0.78 -37.78 -1.72
N GLY A 524 -0.15 -36.96 -1.22
CA GLY A 524 -0.93 -37.29 -0.02
C GLY A 524 -2.02 -38.35 -0.27
N GLU A 525 -2.64 -38.35 -1.45
CA GLU A 525 -3.72 -39.30 -1.78
C GLU A 525 -3.22 -40.67 -2.25
N GLY A 526 -2.07 -40.73 -2.95
CA GLY A 526 -1.54 -41.99 -3.49
C GLY A 526 -0.92 -42.93 -2.45
N SER A 527 -0.54 -42.43 -1.28
CA SER A 527 0.04 -43.26 -0.21
C SER A 527 -1.01 -44.09 0.56
N ALA A 528 -2.30 -43.92 0.26
CA ALA A 528 -3.39 -44.55 1.02
C ALA A 528 -4.02 -45.78 0.34
N VAL A 529 -3.56 -46.24 -0.83
CA VAL A 529 -4.28 -47.26 -1.63
C VAL A 529 -3.46 -48.49 -2.03
N GLU A 530 -2.13 -48.52 -1.90
CA GLU A 530 -1.31 -49.70 -2.34
C GLU A 530 -1.05 -50.76 -1.25
N GLY A 531 -1.82 -50.79 -0.15
CA GLY A 531 -1.63 -51.73 0.97
C GLY A 531 -2.46 -53.02 0.95
N GLY A 532 -3.27 -53.29 -0.07
CA GLY A 532 -4.23 -54.40 -0.01
C GLY A 532 -4.48 -55.09 -1.34
N GLU A 533 -3.55 -55.92 -1.81
CA GLU A 533 -3.80 -57.03 -2.73
C GLU A 533 -2.55 -57.93 -2.86
N GLU A 534 -2.23 -58.68 -1.79
CA GLU A 534 -1.54 -59.97 -1.89
C GLU A 534 -2.13 -60.90 -0.81
N GLU A 535 -3.13 -61.69 -1.21
CA GLU A 535 -3.53 -62.95 -0.56
C GLU A 535 -3.73 -64.04 -1.63
#